data_AF-A0A8J4PSC2-F1
#
_entry.id   AF-A0A8J4PSC2-F1
#
_cell.length_a   1.000
_cell.length_b   1.000
_cell.length_c   1.000
_cell.angle_alpha   90.00
_cell.angle_beta   90.00
_cell.angle_gamma   90.00
#
_symmetry.space_group_name_H-M   'P 1'
#
loop_
_entity.id
_entity.type
_entity.pdbx_description
1 polymer ?
#
loop_
_entity_poly.entity_id
_entity_poly.type
_entity_poly.pdbx_seq_one_letter_code
_entity_poly.pdbx_strand_id
1 'polypeptide(L)'
;MLPLNTISNTNVLEDAEQLNSQLTTLAQQTQIEGVMTDVWWGLVESQPKQYNWTAYEDLFALVQKNNLKIKITISFHQCGGNVGDTCDITLPSWVLSVGASNPDIFYTDQNKNRDQEYLSLGIDEQPLFNGRTPIDIYSDFMTSFKENFAQYIPSLITEVQIGLGPAGEMRYPSYQLALWTFPGVGEFQCYDKYMLASLAAAANASGNADWGYGGPDNAGNYNSYPSSTGFFSNGYDNYASDYGQFFLNWYSDMLIQHGNRTLSRANAIFGGTGVIVAAKVSGIHWWYLDPSHAAELTAGYKNDQGQAYTQISKMFKENNVAFDFTCLEMRDSEQPSYCECGPQELVSQTLLSAQSQGVVYSGENALPRYDQQAYSEIEYQSSRYYLISSFSYLRLSDTLLTSQNLPLFAQFVQSMNSLAPQ
;
A
#
# COMPACT_ATOMS: atom_id res chain seq x y z
N MET A 1 -12.24 8.30 0.27
CA MET A 1 -12.35 6.93 0.81
C MET A 1 -13.53 6.82 1.78
N LEU A 2 -14.28 5.72 1.74
CA LEU A 2 -15.38 5.39 2.69
C LEU A 2 -14.83 4.94 4.05
N PRO A 3 -15.58 4.91 5.15
CA PRO A 3 -15.13 4.32 6.42
C PRO A 3 -14.62 2.89 6.28
N LEU A 4 -13.59 2.50 7.03
CA LEU A 4 -12.98 1.16 6.91
C LEU A 4 -13.97 0.03 7.25
N ASN A 5 -14.89 0.28 8.18
CA ASN A 5 -15.95 -0.62 8.61
C ASN A 5 -17.26 -0.45 7.81
N THR A 6 -17.21 0.10 6.58
CA THR A 6 -18.40 0.21 5.71
C THR A 6 -19.09 -1.15 5.53
N ILE A 7 -18.29 -2.21 5.41
CA ILE A 7 -18.76 -3.60 5.53
C ILE A 7 -18.31 -4.11 6.89
N SER A 8 -19.21 -4.68 7.69
CA SER A 8 -18.86 -5.22 9.00
C SER A 8 -18.14 -6.56 8.94
N ASN A 9 -17.61 -6.97 10.09
CA ASN A 9 -17.00 -8.28 10.34
C ASN A 9 -17.94 -9.46 10.02
N THR A 10 -19.25 -9.24 9.91
CA THR A 10 -20.23 -10.26 9.49
C THR A 10 -20.60 -10.20 8.00
N ASN A 11 -19.85 -9.43 7.20
CA ASN A 11 -20.07 -9.22 5.77
C ASN A 11 -21.48 -8.66 5.47
N VAL A 12 -21.81 -7.53 6.10
CA VAL A 12 -23.06 -6.77 5.90
C VAL A 12 -22.71 -5.30 5.72
N LEU A 13 -23.45 -4.59 4.86
CA LEU A 13 -23.33 -3.13 4.72
C LEU A 13 -23.84 -2.44 6.00
N GLU A 14 -22.92 -1.82 6.73
CA GLU A 14 -23.23 -1.13 7.98
C GLU A 14 -23.93 0.20 7.74
N ASP A 15 -24.94 0.49 8.56
CA ASP A 15 -25.68 1.76 8.61
C ASP A 15 -26.01 2.35 7.21
N ALA A 16 -26.54 1.52 6.31
CA ALA A 16 -26.77 1.87 4.91
C ALA A 16 -27.57 3.18 4.70
N GLU A 17 -28.52 3.49 5.58
CA GLU A 17 -29.27 4.76 5.56
C GLU A 17 -28.37 5.97 5.85
N GLN A 18 -27.51 5.87 6.86
CA GLN A 18 -26.56 6.92 7.21
C GLN A 18 -25.56 7.11 6.07
N LEU A 19 -24.97 6.02 5.57
CA LEU A 19 -24.03 6.09 4.45
C LEU A 19 -24.69 6.72 3.22
N ASN A 20 -25.94 6.34 2.89
CA ASN A 20 -26.67 6.97 1.79
C ASN A 20 -26.81 8.49 1.98
N SER A 21 -27.15 8.94 3.19
CA SER A 21 -27.26 10.37 3.52
C SER A 21 -25.93 11.11 3.35
N GLN A 22 -24.83 10.49 3.80
CA GLN A 22 -23.47 11.04 3.65
C GLN A 22 -23.06 11.11 2.17
N LEU A 23 -23.30 10.06 1.38
CA LEU A 23 -23.03 10.03 -0.06
C LEU A 23 -23.86 11.08 -0.83
N THR A 24 -25.15 11.20 -0.52
CA THR A 24 -26.02 12.23 -1.08
C THR A 24 -25.48 13.63 -0.77
N THR A 25 -25.07 13.87 0.48
CA THR A 25 -24.50 15.15 0.92
C THR A 25 -23.23 15.49 0.15
N LEU A 26 -22.28 14.54 0.05
CA LEU A 26 -21.05 14.74 -0.70
C LEU A 26 -21.33 15.03 -2.19
N ALA A 27 -22.15 14.19 -2.84
CA ALA A 27 -22.48 14.34 -4.25
C ALA A 27 -23.11 15.71 -4.55
N GLN A 28 -24.00 16.20 -3.67
CA GLN A 28 -24.70 17.46 -3.87
C GLN A 28 -23.87 18.70 -3.52
N GLN A 29 -22.97 18.60 -2.54
CA GLN A 29 -22.30 19.79 -1.98
C GLN A 29 -20.84 19.94 -2.41
N THR A 30 -20.18 18.89 -2.91
CA THR A 30 -18.72 18.91 -3.15
C THR A 30 -18.30 18.60 -4.58
N GLN A 31 -19.21 18.09 -5.43
CA GLN A 31 -18.91 17.68 -6.82
C GLN A 31 -17.79 16.62 -6.93
N ILE A 32 -17.63 15.78 -5.91
CA ILE A 32 -16.75 14.61 -6.03
C ILE A 32 -17.20 13.71 -7.18
N GLU A 33 -16.24 13.11 -7.89
CA GLU A 33 -16.53 12.15 -8.96
C GLU A 33 -16.99 10.80 -8.40
N GLY A 34 -16.44 10.40 -7.25
CA GLY A 34 -16.68 9.09 -6.70
C GLY A 34 -16.10 8.89 -5.31
N VAL A 35 -16.18 7.65 -4.85
CA VAL A 35 -15.65 7.19 -3.56
C VAL A 35 -14.66 6.04 -3.77
N MET A 36 -13.99 5.63 -2.70
CA MET A 36 -13.06 4.51 -2.71
C MET A 36 -13.31 3.62 -1.50
N THR A 37 -13.26 2.30 -1.66
CA THR A 37 -13.51 1.33 -0.58
C THR A 37 -12.57 0.14 -0.64
N ASP A 38 -12.40 -0.52 0.50
CA ASP A 38 -11.66 -1.76 0.64
C ASP A 38 -12.57 -2.98 0.43
N VAL A 39 -12.13 -3.90 -0.42
CA VAL A 39 -12.75 -5.21 -0.67
C VAL A 39 -11.95 -6.25 0.10
N TRP A 40 -12.40 -6.52 1.33
CA TRP A 40 -11.65 -7.32 2.30
C TRP A 40 -11.70 -8.81 2.00
N TRP A 41 -10.53 -9.41 1.78
CA TRP A 41 -10.41 -10.84 1.53
C TRP A 41 -11.01 -11.68 2.67
N GLY A 42 -10.74 -11.30 3.92
CA GLY A 42 -11.23 -11.96 5.13
C GLY A 42 -12.75 -12.04 5.26
N LEU A 43 -13.48 -11.07 4.69
CA LEU A 43 -14.94 -11.04 4.74
C LEU A 43 -15.56 -11.88 3.61
N VAL A 44 -14.97 -11.81 2.42
CA VAL A 44 -15.56 -12.38 1.21
C VAL A 44 -15.29 -13.88 1.10
N GLU A 45 -14.05 -14.34 1.35
CA GLU A 45 -13.65 -15.75 1.16
C GLU A 45 -13.51 -16.48 2.51
N SER A 46 -14.61 -16.52 3.27
CA SER A 46 -14.67 -17.20 4.58
C SER A 46 -14.28 -18.69 4.51
N GLN A 47 -14.44 -19.32 3.35
CA GLN A 47 -13.98 -20.66 3.01
C GLN A 47 -13.30 -20.66 1.64
N PRO A 48 -12.29 -21.53 1.39
CA PRO A 48 -11.58 -21.60 0.12
C PRO A 48 -12.53 -21.66 -1.10
N LYS A 49 -12.39 -20.70 -2.01
CA LYS A 49 -13.19 -20.52 -3.24
C LYS A 49 -14.70 -20.34 -3.02
N GLN A 50 -15.15 -20.03 -1.81
CA GLN A 50 -16.53 -19.69 -1.52
C GLN A 50 -16.62 -18.19 -1.25
N TYR A 51 -16.97 -17.44 -2.29
CA TYR A 51 -17.00 -15.98 -2.26
C TYR A 51 -18.42 -15.50 -1.96
N ASN A 52 -18.57 -14.69 -0.92
CA ASN A 52 -19.83 -14.01 -0.61
C ASN A 52 -19.71 -12.51 -0.92
N TRP A 53 -20.25 -12.10 -2.06
CA TRP A 53 -20.20 -10.72 -2.56
C TRP A 53 -21.39 -9.84 -2.14
N THR A 54 -22.38 -10.40 -1.43
CA THR A 54 -23.68 -9.76 -1.17
C THR A 54 -23.57 -8.34 -0.61
N ALA A 55 -22.73 -8.12 0.42
CA ALA A 55 -22.60 -6.80 1.03
C ALA A 55 -21.94 -5.76 0.11
N TYR A 56 -21.03 -6.21 -0.77
CA TYR A 56 -20.42 -5.36 -1.80
C TYR A 56 -21.39 -5.08 -2.95
N GLU A 57 -22.31 -6.01 -3.29
CA GLU A 57 -23.42 -5.74 -4.21
C GLU A 57 -24.32 -4.63 -3.67
N ASP A 58 -24.70 -4.70 -2.39
CA ASP A 58 -25.50 -3.66 -1.72
C ASP A 58 -24.78 -2.30 -1.73
N LEU A 59 -23.48 -2.29 -1.42
CA LEU A 59 -22.67 -1.08 -1.44
C LEU A 59 -22.60 -0.46 -2.84
N PHE A 60 -22.31 -1.26 -3.86
CA PHE A 60 -22.18 -0.75 -5.23
C PHE A 60 -23.52 -0.25 -5.77
N ALA A 61 -24.62 -0.92 -5.45
CA ALA A 61 -25.96 -0.42 -5.76
C ALA A 61 -26.24 0.94 -5.08
N LEU A 62 -25.79 1.11 -3.83
CA LEU A 62 -25.96 2.37 -3.10
C LEU A 62 -25.13 3.52 -3.70
N VAL A 63 -23.89 3.25 -4.10
CA VAL A 63 -23.02 4.24 -4.75
C VAL A 63 -23.58 4.62 -6.12
N GLN A 64 -24.04 3.64 -6.91
CA GLN A 64 -24.70 3.87 -8.19
C GLN A 64 -25.96 4.74 -8.04
N LYS A 65 -26.79 4.47 -7.02
CA LYS A 65 -28.00 5.26 -6.71
C LYS A 65 -27.69 6.74 -6.46
N ASN A 66 -26.50 7.04 -5.93
CA ASN A 66 -26.03 8.40 -5.69
C ASN A 66 -25.30 9.02 -6.89
N ASN A 67 -25.26 8.34 -8.05
CA ASN A 67 -24.56 8.75 -9.28
C ASN A 67 -23.06 9.02 -9.09
N LEU A 68 -22.43 8.30 -8.16
CA LEU A 68 -21.00 8.37 -7.89
C LEU A 68 -20.28 7.21 -8.58
N LYS A 69 -19.01 7.40 -8.93
CA LYS A 69 -18.09 6.31 -9.29
C LYS A 69 -17.51 5.65 -8.05
N ILE A 70 -16.90 4.48 -8.23
CA ILE A 70 -16.15 3.82 -7.17
C ILE A 70 -14.79 3.31 -7.64
N LYS A 71 -13.78 3.56 -6.83
CA LYS A 71 -12.52 2.85 -6.84
C LYS A 71 -12.55 1.76 -5.77
N ILE A 72 -11.93 0.63 -6.01
CA ILE A 72 -11.86 -0.45 -5.02
C ILE A 72 -10.40 -0.85 -4.79
N THR A 73 -10.05 -1.17 -3.54
CA THR A 73 -8.82 -1.89 -3.21
C THR A 73 -9.16 -3.35 -2.97
N ILE A 74 -8.55 -4.29 -3.69
CA ILE A 74 -8.61 -5.71 -3.35
C ILE A 74 -7.65 -5.95 -2.19
N SER A 75 -8.22 -6.00 -0.99
CA SER A 75 -7.49 -5.95 0.27
C SER A 75 -7.17 -7.35 0.76
N PHE A 76 -6.04 -7.89 0.28
CA PHE A 76 -5.44 -9.16 0.71
C PHE A 76 -4.69 -9.06 2.06
N HIS A 77 -4.99 -8.03 2.85
CA HIS A 77 -4.38 -7.72 4.13
C HIS A 77 -5.46 -7.57 5.22
N GLN A 78 -5.03 -7.59 6.48
CA GLN A 78 -5.91 -7.29 7.62
C GLN A 78 -6.18 -5.78 7.75
N CYS A 79 -7.41 -5.41 8.12
CA CYS A 79 -7.71 -4.10 8.73
C CYS A 79 -7.46 -4.19 10.22
N GLY A 80 -6.66 -3.27 10.78
CA GLY A 80 -6.38 -3.22 12.21
C GLY A 80 -4.88 -3.35 12.49
N GLY A 81 -4.35 -2.44 13.31
CA GLY A 81 -2.93 -2.43 13.71
C GLY A 81 -2.12 -1.28 13.11
N ASN A 82 -2.66 -0.53 12.13
CA ASN A 82 -2.05 0.65 11.55
C ASN A 82 -2.71 1.97 12.04
N VAL A 83 -2.08 3.11 11.74
CA VAL A 83 -2.57 4.42 12.18
C VAL A 83 -3.90 4.72 11.48
N GLY A 84 -4.96 4.93 12.26
CA GLY A 84 -6.28 5.27 11.74
C GLY A 84 -7.20 4.07 11.49
N ASP A 85 -6.74 2.85 11.76
CA ASP A 85 -7.60 1.67 11.67
C ASP A 85 -8.63 1.65 12.81
N THR A 86 -9.90 1.56 12.44
CA THR A 86 -11.03 1.45 13.36
C THR A 86 -11.77 0.11 13.27
N CYS A 87 -11.33 -0.78 12.36
CA CYS A 87 -11.81 -2.16 12.27
C CYS A 87 -10.75 -3.19 12.67
N ASP A 88 -11.23 -4.40 12.90
CA ASP A 88 -10.45 -5.61 13.14
C ASP A 88 -10.98 -6.70 12.18
N ILE A 89 -10.52 -6.63 10.93
CA ILE A 89 -10.88 -7.56 9.85
C ILE A 89 -9.62 -8.34 9.49
N THR A 90 -9.52 -9.58 9.95
CA THR A 90 -8.34 -10.42 9.77
C THR A 90 -8.29 -11.07 8.37
N LEU A 91 -7.16 -11.70 8.04
CA LEU A 91 -7.09 -12.65 6.92
C LEU A 91 -8.08 -13.82 7.15
N PRO A 92 -8.51 -14.54 6.09
CA PRO A 92 -9.45 -15.64 6.27
C PRO A 92 -8.98 -16.68 7.29
N SER A 93 -9.90 -17.15 8.14
CA SER A 93 -9.57 -18.08 9.23
C SER A 93 -8.87 -19.37 8.77
N TRP A 94 -9.17 -19.86 7.56
CA TRP A 94 -8.51 -21.03 6.97
C TRP A 94 -7.04 -20.76 6.60
N VAL A 95 -6.67 -19.52 6.30
CA VAL A 95 -5.29 -19.08 6.08
C VAL A 95 -4.56 -19.02 7.42
N LEU A 96 -5.18 -18.37 8.42
CA LEU A 96 -4.62 -18.27 9.77
C LEU A 96 -4.40 -19.65 10.41
N SER A 97 -5.28 -20.62 10.09
CA SER A 97 -5.12 -22.01 10.53
C SER A 97 -3.87 -22.69 9.94
N VAL A 98 -3.51 -22.39 8.69
CA VAL A 98 -2.23 -22.82 8.11
C VAL A 98 -1.08 -22.17 8.86
N GLY A 99 -1.18 -20.87 9.15
CA GLY A 99 -0.18 -20.11 9.91
C GLY A 99 0.06 -20.63 11.32
N ALA A 100 -0.96 -21.17 11.98
CA ALA A 100 -0.81 -21.82 13.29
C ALA A 100 0.10 -23.06 13.23
N SER A 101 0.09 -23.80 12.13
CA SER A 101 0.96 -24.97 11.90
C SER A 101 2.30 -24.62 11.24
N ASN A 102 2.33 -23.53 10.48
CA ASN A 102 3.48 -23.07 9.72
C ASN A 102 3.59 -21.54 9.85
N PRO A 103 4.18 -21.02 10.93
CA PRO A 103 4.23 -19.57 11.18
C PRO A 103 5.09 -18.81 10.17
N ASP A 104 5.92 -19.50 9.38
CA ASP A 104 6.74 -18.91 8.32
C ASP A 104 5.94 -18.53 7.06
N ILE A 105 4.60 -18.66 7.05
CA ILE A 105 3.78 -18.04 6.00
C ILE A 105 3.65 -16.52 6.17
N PHE A 106 4.10 -15.99 7.31
CA PHE A 106 3.99 -14.58 7.69
C PHE A 106 5.36 -13.92 7.69
N TYR A 107 5.38 -12.61 7.40
CA TYR A 107 6.60 -11.81 7.53
C TYR A 107 7.14 -11.88 8.96
N THR A 108 8.47 -11.87 9.06
CA THR A 108 9.15 -12.20 10.31
C THR A 108 10.37 -11.33 10.51
N ASP A 109 10.48 -10.71 11.69
CA ASP A 109 11.65 -9.92 12.09
C ASP A 109 12.79 -10.80 12.63
N GLN A 110 13.93 -10.18 12.94
CA GLN A 110 15.11 -10.88 13.49
C GLN A 110 14.82 -11.58 14.82
N ASN A 111 13.87 -11.06 15.60
CA ASN A 111 13.45 -11.58 16.90
C ASN A 111 12.37 -12.67 16.79
N LYS A 112 12.01 -13.07 15.56
CA LYS A 112 10.98 -14.06 15.23
C LYS A 112 9.54 -13.64 15.59
N ASN A 113 9.29 -12.34 15.78
CA ASN A 113 7.94 -11.81 15.80
C ASN A 113 7.30 -12.00 14.42
N ARG A 114 6.00 -12.35 14.41
CA ARG A 114 5.26 -12.70 13.18
C ARG A 114 4.19 -11.67 12.93
N ASP A 115 4.23 -11.07 11.75
CA ASP A 115 3.20 -10.15 11.28
C ASP A 115 2.12 -10.92 10.53
N GLN A 116 0.92 -11.03 11.12
CA GLN A 116 -0.20 -11.76 10.52
C GLN A 116 -1.06 -10.91 9.59
N GLU A 117 -0.65 -9.68 9.29
CA GLU A 117 -1.45 -8.76 8.47
C GLU A 117 -1.46 -9.19 7.01
N TYR A 118 -0.40 -9.83 6.53
CA TYR A 118 -0.21 -10.25 5.14
C TYR A 118 0.65 -11.51 5.03
N LEU A 119 0.51 -12.25 3.92
CA LEU A 119 1.34 -13.43 3.64
C LEU A 119 2.74 -13.01 3.16
N SER A 120 3.80 -13.59 3.73
CA SER A 120 5.18 -13.30 3.28
C SER A 120 5.34 -13.60 1.78
N LEU A 121 5.95 -12.69 1.04
CA LEU A 121 6.27 -12.93 -0.37
C LEU A 121 7.24 -14.11 -0.59
N GLY A 122 7.90 -14.59 0.46
CA GLY A 122 8.72 -15.80 0.41
C GLY A 122 7.92 -17.05 0.03
N ILE A 123 6.60 -17.01 0.21
CA ILE A 123 5.70 -18.13 -0.11
C ILE A 123 4.85 -17.92 -1.35
N ASP A 124 5.05 -16.85 -2.14
CA ASP A 124 4.25 -16.53 -3.35
C ASP A 124 3.99 -17.73 -4.27
N GLU A 125 5.00 -18.60 -4.43
CA GLU A 125 4.98 -19.76 -5.32
C GLU A 125 4.90 -21.10 -4.57
N GLN A 126 4.68 -21.08 -3.25
CA GLN A 126 4.61 -22.28 -2.42
C GLN A 126 3.15 -22.77 -2.30
N PRO A 127 2.83 -24.03 -2.69
CA PRO A 127 1.45 -24.53 -2.73
C PRO A 127 0.94 -24.99 -1.35
N LEU A 128 0.98 -24.09 -0.37
CA LEU A 128 0.75 -24.38 1.05
C LEU A 128 -0.75 -24.43 1.43
N PHE A 129 -1.64 -23.97 0.55
CA PHE A 129 -3.06 -23.78 0.85
C PHE A 129 -3.93 -24.78 0.08
N ASN A 130 -3.88 -26.05 0.51
CA ASN A 130 -4.55 -27.17 -0.18
C ASN A 130 -4.16 -27.26 -1.66
N GLY A 131 -2.88 -27.10 -1.98
CA GLY A 131 -2.34 -27.16 -3.33
C GLY A 131 -2.34 -25.84 -4.10
N ARG A 132 -2.93 -24.77 -3.55
CA ARG A 132 -2.83 -23.41 -4.11
C ARG A 132 -1.66 -22.64 -3.51
N THR A 133 -1.04 -21.78 -4.32
CA THR A 133 -0.10 -20.76 -3.86
C THR A 133 -0.85 -19.47 -3.46
N PRO A 134 -0.23 -18.53 -2.72
CA PRO A 134 -0.77 -17.18 -2.53
C PRO A 134 -1.15 -16.49 -3.85
N ILE A 135 -0.29 -16.57 -4.87
CA ILE A 135 -0.56 -15.96 -6.18
C ILE A 135 -1.80 -16.60 -6.85
N ASP A 136 -1.99 -17.91 -6.72
CA ASP A 136 -3.21 -18.58 -7.20
C ASP A 136 -4.46 -18.10 -6.45
N ILE A 137 -4.37 -17.94 -5.13
CA ILE A 137 -5.47 -17.44 -4.30
C ILE A 137 -5.84 -16.01 -4.71
N TYR A 138 -4.85 -15.12 -4.86
CA TYR A 138 -5.09 -13.74 -5.29
C TYR A 138 -5.73 -13.70 -6.67
N SER A 139 -5.24 -14.53 -7.60
CA SER A 139 -5.80 -14.66 -8.95
C SER A 139 -7.23 -15.19 -8.96
N ASP A 140 -7.53 -16.21 -8.15
CA ASP A 140 -8.88 -16.77 -8.01
C ASP A 140 -9.86 -15.71 -7.48
N PHE A 141 -9.46 -14.96 -6.45
CA PHE A 141 -10.27 -13.90 -5.84
C PHE A 141 -10.57 -12.78 -6.83
N MET A 142 -9.53 -12.27 -7.51
CA MET A 142 -9.68 -11.24 -8.55
C MET A 142 -10.59 -11.69 -9.70
N THR A 143 -10.49 -12.96 -10.10
CA THR A 143 -11.34 -13.53 -11.15
C THR A 143 -12.79 -13.57 -10.71
N SER A 144 -13.06 -14.06 -9.50
CA SER A 144 -14.41 -14.08 -8.91
C SER A 144 -15.01 -12.68 -8.80
N PHE A 145 -14.21 -11.70 -8.36
CA PHE A 145 -14.63 -10.29 -8.29
C PHE A 145 -15.04 -9.77 -9.68
N LYS A 146 -14.17 -9.95 -10.69
CA LYS A 146 -14.45 -9.51 -12.06
C LYS A 146 -15.73 -10.15 -12.60
N GLU A 147 -15.92 -11.44 -12.40
CA GLU A 147 -17.09 -12.17 -12.89
C GLU A 147 -18.38 -11.67 -12.22
N ASN A 148 -18.36 -11.49 -10.90
CA ASN A 148 -19.52 -11.03 -10.14
C ASN A 148 -19.93 -9.59 -10.49
N PHE A 149 -18.96 -8.72 -10.72
CA PHE A 149 -19.17 -7.29 -10.93
C PHE A 149 -18.94 -6.82 -12.37
N ALA A 150 -18.94 -7.73 -13.34
CA ALA A 150 -18.68 -7.41 -14.76
C ALA A 150 -19.58 -6.29 -15.29
N GLN A 151 -20.84 -6.22 -14.85
CA GLN A 151 -21.78 -5.17 -15.25
C GLN A 151 -21.40 -3.76 -14.76
N TYR A 152 -20.65 -3.66 -13.67
CA TYR A 152 -20.18 -2.41 -13.09
C TYR A 152 -18.83 -1.97 -13.64
N ILE A 153 -18.11 -2.85 -14.34
CA ILE A 153 -16.77 -2.58 -14.85
C ILE A 153 -16.85 -2.19 -16.35
N PRO A 154 -16.30 -1.05 -16.79
CA PRO A 154 -15.62 0.00 -16.02
C PRO A 154 -16.55 1.18 -15.65
N SER A 155 -17.86 0.99 -15.81
CA SER A 155 -18.84 2.09 -15.83
C SER A 155 -19.08 2.72 -14.45
N LEU A 156 -19.16 1.89 -13.40
CA LEU A 156 -19.30 2.31 -12.00
C LEU A 156 -17.95 2.15 -11.29
N ILE A 157 -17.33 0.97 -11.42
CA ILE A 157 -16.01 0.67 -10.88
C ILE A 157 -14.97 1.15 -11.88
N THR A 158 -14.31 2.27 -11.59
CA THR A 158 -13.38 2.93 -12.51
C THR A 158 -11.92 2.53 -12.28
N GLU A 159 -11.60 2.04 -11.08
CA GLU A 159 -10.26 1.60 -10.71
C GLU A 159 -10.32 0.39 -9.76
N VAL A 160 -9.40 -0.55 -9.98
CA VAL A 160 -9.14 -1.72 -9.14
C VAL A 160 -7.69 -1.64 -8.69
N GLN A 161 -7.47 -1.21 -7.46
CA GLN A 161 -6.18 -1.23 -6.79
C GLN A 161 -5.90 -2.62 -6.20
N ILE A 162 -4.73 -3.18 -6.45
CA ILE A 162 -4.34 -4.51 -5.97
C ILE A 162 -3.48 -4.37 -4.71
N GLY A 163 -3.91 -4.98 -3.61
CA GLY A 163 -3.14 -5.01 -2.37
C GLY A 163 -1.90 -5.91 -2.48
N LEU A 164 -0.72 -5.35 -2.21
CA LEU A 164 0.59 -6.03 -2.38
C LEU A 164 1.36 -6.21 -1.07
N GLY A 165 0.70 -6.04 0.07
CA GLY A 165 1.34 -6.06 1.37
C GLY A 165 0.46 -5.47 2.48
N PRO A 166 1.05 -5.19 3.65
CA PRO A 166 0.37 -4.51 4.77
C PRO A 166 -0.22 -3.17 4.33
N ALA A 167 -1.41 -2.84 4.83
CA ALA A 167 -2.26 -1.72 4.40
C ALA A 167 -2.57 -1.69 2.89
N GLY A 168 -2.37 -2.80 2.19
CA GLY A 168 -2.51 -2.91 0.74
C GLY A 168 -1.33 -2.31 -0.03
N GLU A 169 -0.29 -1.85 0.65
CA GLU A 169 0.86 -1.18 0.07
C GLU A 169 1.93 -2.19 -0.34
N MET A 170 2.62 -1.93 -1.44
CA MET A 170 3.75 -2.74 -1.90
C MET A 170 4.98 -2.47 -1.03
N ARG A 171 5.04 -3.07 0.16
CA ARG A 171 6.17 -2.94 1.10
C ARG A 171 6.25 -4.12 2.07
N TYR A 172 7.33 -4.15 2.82
CA TYR A 172 7.42 -4.98 4.03
C TYR A 172 6.75 -4.31 5.26
N PRO A 173 6.32 -5.08 6.27
CA PRO A 173 5.78 -4.54 7.53
C PRO A 173 6.89 -4.07 8.47
N SER A 174 7.72 -3.11 8.03
CA SER A 174 8.93 -2.69 8.76
C SER A 174 8.67 -1.72 9.92
N TYR A 175 7.46 -1.17 10.05
CA TYR A 175 7.08 -0.17 11.07
C TYR A 175 5.76 -0.53 11.78
N GLN A 176 5.66 -1.77 12.27
CA GLN A 176 4.50 -2.26 13.03
C GLN A 176 4.28 -1.45 14.31
N LEU A 177 3.12 -0.79 14.48
CA LEU A 177 2.87 0.12 15.61
C LEU A 177 2.97 -0.53 16.99
N ALA A 178 2.84 -1.86 17.08
CA ALA A 178 3.03 -2.59 18.33
C ALA A 178 4.50 -2.62 18.81
N LEU A 179 5.46 -2.41 17.88
CA LEU A 179 6.90 -2.51 18.12
C LEU A 179 7.66 -1.20 17.79
N TRP A 180 7.06 -0.37 16.94
CA TRP A 180 7.67 0.80 16.33
C TRP A 180 6.97 2.10 16.73
N THR A 181 7.74 3.18 16.79
CA THR A 181 7.25 4.54 16.98
C THR A 181 8.00 5.48 16.05
N PHE A 182 7.27 6.39 15.42
CA PHE A 182 7.86 7.41 14.55
C PHE A 182 8.92 8.24 15.31
N PRO A 183 10.10 8.49 14.73
CA PRO A 183 10.54 8.18 13.36
C PRO A 183 11.51 6.97 13.30
N GLY A 184 11.33 5.88 14.03
CA GLY A 184 12.31 4.77 14.03
C GLY A 184 12.67 4.25 12.62
N VAL A 185 13.88 3.73 12.43
CA VAL A 185 14.32 3.16 11.13
C VAL A 185 13.53 1.91 10.70
N GLY A 186 12.79 1.28 11.61
CA GLY A 186 12.11 0.00 11.35
C GLY A 186 13.06 -1.20 11.41
N GLU A 187 12.58 -2.37 10.99
CA GLU A 187 13.41 -3.59 10.90
C GLU A 187 13.15 -4.35 9.60
N PHE A 188 14.18 -5.03 9.08
CA PHE A 188 14.04 -5.96 7.95
C PHE A 188 13.14 -7.15 8.31
N GLN A 189 12.20 -7.51 7.44
CA GLN A 189 11.13 -8.48 7.71
C GLN A 189 11.31 -9.82 6.96
N CYS A 190 12.55 -10.24 6.74
CA CYS A 190 12.92 -11.35 5.87
C CYS A 190 13.36 -12.64 6.60
N TYR A 191 12.97 -12.82 7.85
CA TYR A 191 13.50 -13.91 8.71
C TYR A 191 12.59 -15.15 8.78
N ASP A 192 11.56 -15.22 7.94
CA ASP A 192 10.82 -16.46 7.71
C ASP A 192 11.70 -17.45 6.93
N LYS A 193 11.45 -18.75 7.11
CA LYS A 193 12.34 -19.78 6.53
C LYS A 193 12.41 -19.75 5.00
N TYR A 194 11.39 -19.24 4.31
CA TYR A 194 11.35 -19.23 2.85
C TYR A 194 12.20 -18.09 2.30
N MET A 195 12.09 -16.90 2.88
CA MET A 195 12.98 -15.78 2.55
C MET A 195 14.43 -16.08 2.94
N LEU A 196 14.70 -16.69 4.09
CA LEU A 196 16.05 -17.09 4.46
C LEU A 196 16.65 -18.13 3.48
N ALA A 197 15.84 -19.07 2.99
CA ALA A 197 16.28 -20.01 1.96
C ALA A 197 16.59 -19.30 0.62
N SER A 198 15.77 -18.31 0.23
CA SER A 198 16.02 -17.47 -0.95
C SER A 198 17.34 -16.67 -0.81
N LEU A 199 17.55 -16.02 0.34
CA LEU A 199 18.78 -15.28 0.62
C LEU A 199 20.01 -16.18 0.56
N ALA A 200 19.96 -17.35 1.19
CA ALA A 200 21.04 -18.32 1.16
C ALA A 200 21.35 -18.80 -0.28
N ALA A 201 20.32 -19.00 -1.11
CA ALA A 201 20.52 -19.36 -2.51
C ALA A 201 21.18 -18.22 -3.31
N ALA A 202 20.73 -16.97 -3.12
CA ALA A 202 21.31 -15.79 -3.76
C ALA A 202 22.78 -15.58 -3.37
N ALA A 203 23.11 -15.78 -2.09
CA ALA A 203 24.48 -15.63 -1.58
C ALA A 203 25.42 -16.71 -2.13
N ASN A 204 24.94 -17.96 -2.22
CA ASN A 204 25.70 -19.03 -2.88
C ASN A 204 25.94 -18.72 -4.38
N ALA A 205 24.93 -18.18 -5.07
CA ALA A 205 25.04 -17.81 -6.48
C ALA A 205 26.00 -16.64 -6.73
N SER A 206 26.15 -15.73 -5.77
CA SER A 206 27.11 -14.61 -5.85
C SER A 206 28.55 -15.01 -5.52
N GLY A 207 28.78 -16.24 -5.06
CA GLY A 207 30.09 -16.73 -4.62
C GLY A 207 30.47 -16.35 -3.19
N ASN A 208 29.57 -15.70 -2.44
CA ASN A 208 29.78 -15.26 -1.06
C ASN A 208 28.76 -15.96 -0.14
N ALA A 209 28.92 -17.27 0.06
CA ALA A 209 27.94 -18.10 0.76
C ALA A 209 27.64 -17.63 2.20
N ASP A 210 28.62 -17.01 2.86
CA ASP A 210 28.52 -16.45 4.20
C ASP A 210 27.58 -15.23 4.29
N TRP A 211 27.33 -14.52 3.18
CA TRP A 211 26.33 -13.45 3.12
C TRP A 211 24.89 -13.97 3.25
N GLY A 212 24.70 -15.28 3.13
CA GLY A 212 23.40 -15.95 3.17
C GLY A 212 22.93 -16.40 4.54
N TYR A 213 23.68 -16.12 5.62
CA TYR A 213 23.37 -16.63 6.97
C TYR A 213 22.22 -15.90 7.66
N GLY A 214 21.83 -14.72 7.16
CA GLY A 214 20.74 -13.92 7.69
C GLY A 214 20.79 -12.49 7.15
N GLY A 215 19.81 -11.68 7.56
CA GLY A 215 19.88 -10.23 7.34
C GLY A 215 20.98 -9.57 8.19
N PRO A 216 21.25 -8.27 7.98
CA PRO A 216 22.31 -7.55 8.69
C PRO A 216 22.08 -7.58 10.21
N ASP A 217 23.09 -8.00 10.96
CA ASP A 217 23.05 -8.16 12.43
C ASP A 217 23.40 -6.87 13.19
N ASN A 218 23.74 -5.80 12.47
CA ASN A 218 24.08 -4.50 13.02
C ASN A 218 23.12 -3.37 12.57
N ALA A 219 21.93 -3.72 12.08
CA ALA A 219 20.87 -2.79 11.68
C ALA A 219 20.11 -2.15 12.85
N GLY A 220 20.41 -2.52 14.09
CA GLY A 220 19.71 -2.01 15.27
C GLY A 220 18.34 -2.64 15.45
N ASN A 221 17.37 -1.83 15.86
CA ASN A 221 15.98 -2.25 16.10
C ASN A 221 14.99 -1.22 15.55
N TYR A 222 13.68 -1.52 15.63
CA TYR A 222 12.59 -0.70 15.11
C TYR A 222 12.73 0.81 15.41
N ASN A 223 13.14 1.17 16.63
CA ASN A 223 13.17 2.55 17.12
C ASN A 223 14.57 3.18 17.09
N SER A 224 15.53 2.51 16.45
CA SER A 224 16.89 3.04 16.29
C SER A 224 16.89 4.25 15.35
N TYR A 225 17.91 5.09 15.50
CA TYR A 225 18.21 6.19 14.58
C TYR A 225 19.34 5.72 13.67
N PRO A 226 19.42 6.14 12.39
CA PRO A 226 20.45 5.65 11.46
C PRO A 226 21.86 5.75 12.07
N SER A 227 22.18 6.92 12.63
CA SER A 227 23.45 7.24 13.28
C SER A 227 23.82 6.36 14.50
N SER A 228 22.83 5.69 15.11
CA SER A 228 23.03 4.78 16.25
C SER A 228 23.27 3.32 15.85
N THR A 229 23.17 3.00 14.56
CA THR A 229 23.32 1.63 14.04
C THR A 229 24.67 1.44 13.36
N GLY A 230 25.10 0.19 13.19
CA GLY A 230 26.24 -0.14 12.34
C GLY A 230 25.86 -0.11 10.86
N PHE A 231 24.72 -0.73 10.52
CA PHE A 231 24.30 -0.93 9.14
C PHE A 231 23.97 0.37 8.41
N PHE A 232 23.18 1.26 9.01
CA PHE A 232 22.74 2.52 8.37
C PHE A 232 23.72 3.69 8.58
N SER A 233 24.92 3.41 9.09
CA SER A 233 25.96 4.40 9.35
C SER A 233 27.31 3.85 8.84
N ASN A 234 28.40 4.08 9.57
CA ASN A 234 29.76 3.71 9.18
C ASN A 234 30.26 2.43 9.87
N GLY A 235 29.38 1.47 10.15
CA GLY A 235 29.72 0.17 10.73
C GLY A 235 30.39 -0.80 9.75
N TYR A 236 30.70 -2.01 10.22
CA TYR A 236 31.10 -3.12 9.34
C TYR A 236 29.91 -3.55 8.46
N ASP A 237 30.18 -4.01 7.25
CA ASP A 237 29.14 -4.54 6.34
C ASP A 237 27.90 -3.62 6.23
N ASN A 238 28.14 -2.30 6.28
CA ASN A 238 27.09 -1.29 6.26
C ASN A 238 26.35 -1.25 4.91
N TYR A 239 25.30 -0.43 4.82
CA TYR A 239 24.45 -0.32 3.63
C TYR A 239 25.22 -0.02 2.34
N ALA A 240 26.37 0.68 2.42
CA ALA A 240 27.21 1.04 1.29
C ALA A 240 28.29 0.00 0.94
N SER A 241 28.52 -1.00 1.81
CA SER A 241 29.49 -2.08 1.58
C SER A 241 29.02 -3.07 0.50
N ASP A 242 29.93 -3.93 0.03
CA ASP A 242 29.58 -4.98 -0.94
C ASP A 242 28.49 -5.93 -0.41
N TYR A 243 28.58 -6.33 0.88
CA TYR A 243 27.54 -7.11 1.54
C TYR A 243 26.21 -6.35 1.61
N GLY A 244 26.24 -5.10 2.07
CA GLY A 244 25.04 -4.28 2.24
C GLY A 244 24.32 -4.07 0.90
N GLN A 245 25.06 -3.76 -0.16
CA GLN A 245 24.49 -3.63 -1.50
C GLN A 245 23.93 -4.96 -2.02
N PHE A 246 24.62 -6.08 -1.79
CA PHE A 246 24.07 -7.40 -2.11
C PHE A 246 22.74 -7.67 -1.40
N PHE A 247 22.70 -7.48 -0.07
CA PHE A 247 21.50 -7.73 0.73
C PHE A 247 20.34 -6.81 0.32
N LEU A 248 20.59 -5.51 0.16
CA LEU A 248 19.56 -4.54 -0.22
C LEU A 248 19.03 -4.77 -1.64
N ASN A 249 19.90 -5.15 -2.58
CA ASN A 249 19.46 -5.55 -3.92
C ASN A 249 18.55 -6.77 -3.84
N TRP A 250 18.96 -7.83 -3.12
CA TRP A 250 18.13 -9.01 -2.94
C TRP A 250 16.78 -8.68 -2.28
N TYR A 251 16.77 -7.90 -1.20
CA TYR A 251 15.56 -7.59 -0.43
C TYR A 251 14.58 -6.74 -1.26
N SER A 252 15.06 -5.71 -1.94
CA SER A 252 14.21 -4.89 -2.82
C SER A 252 13.75 -5.65 -4.07
N ASP A 253 14.61 -6.47 -4.68
CA ASP A 253 14.25 -7.29 -5.85
C ASP A 253 13.17 -8.32 -5.51
N MET A 254 13.21 -8.92 -4.32
CA MET A 254 12.16 -9.84 -3.87
C MET A 254 10.78 -9.14 -3.83
N LEU A 255 10.72 -7.88 -3.37
CA LEU A 255 9.50 -7.07 -3.37
C LEU A 255 9.05 -6.72 -4.81
N ILE A 256 9.97 -6.29 -5.69
CA ILE A 256 9.68 -6.02 -7.11
C ILE A 256 9.11 -7.27 -7.80
N GLN A 257 9.70 -8.44 -7.56
CA GLN A 257 9.23 -9.69 -8.13
C GLN A 257 7.86 -10.11 -7.61
N HIS A 258 7.57 -9.88 -6.33
CA HIS A 258 6.24 -10.09 -5.76
C HIS A 258 5.19 -9.23 -6.47
N GLY A 259 5.47 -7.93 -6.59
CA GLY A 259 4.63 -7.01 -7.35
C GLY A 259 4.40 -7.49 -8.79
N ASN A 260 5.46 -7.89 -9.50
CA ASN A 260 5.36 -8.37 -10.88
C ASN A 260 4.52 -9.66 -11.01
N ARG A 261 4.70 -10.64 -10.11
CA ARG A 261 3.91 -11.89 -10.11
C ARG A 261 2.43 -11.60 -9.90
N THR A 262 2.08 -10.77 -8.93
CA THR A 262 0.67 -10.46 -8.62
C THR A 262 0.03 -9.57 -9.68
N LEU A 263 0.73 -8.50 -10.11
CA LEU A 263 0.19 -7.53 -11.06
C LEU A 263 0.09 -8.07 -12.48
N SER A 264 0.95 -8.99 -12.89
CA SER A 264 0.80 -9.68 -14.19
C SER A 264 -0.49 -10.52 -14.24
N ARG A 265 -0.88 -11.15 -13.12
CA ARG A 265 -2.19 -11.84 -12.99
C ARG A 265 -3.34 -10.85 -13.00
N ALA A 266 -3.23 -9.75 -12.27
CA ALA A 266 -4.24 -8.69 -12.26
C ALA A 266 -4.47 -8.12 -13.67
N ASN A 267 -3.40 -7.81 -14.41
CA ASN A 267 -3.49 -7.32 -15.78
C ASN A 267 -4.09 -8.36 -16.74
N ALA A 268 -3.76 -9.65 -16.58
CA ALA A 268 -4.39 -10.70 -17.37
C ALA A 268 -5.91 -10.80 -17.11
N ILE A 269 -6.35 -10.50 -15.89
CA ILE A 269 -7.77 -10.52 -15.49
C ILE A 269 -8.48 -9.25 -15.97
N PHE A 270 -7.92 -8.07 -15.72
CA PHE A 270 -8.61 -6.77 -15.89
C PHE A 270 -8.18 -5.96 -17.12
N GLY A 271 -7.02 -6.21 -17.73
CA GLY A 271 -6.40 -5.35 -18.75
C GLY A 271 -7.20 -5.15 -20.05
N GLY A 272 -8.25 -5.94 -20.27
CA GLY A 272 -9.19 -5.79 -21.40
C GLY A 272 -10.56 -5.23 -21.03
N THR A 273 -10.83 -4.89 -19.76
CA THR A 273 -12.15 -4.44 -19.32
C THR A 273 -12.32 -2.91 -19.39
N GLY A 274 -11.24 -2.16 -19.61
CA GLY A 274 -11.24 -0.69 -19.60
C GLY A 274 -11.16 -0.06 -18.21
N VAL A 275 -11.07 -0.87 -17.15
CA VAL A 275 -10.82 -0.38 -15.78
C VAL A 275 -9.35 -0.05 -15.59
N ILE A 276 -9.05 0.94 -14.77
CA ILE A 276 -7.66 1.20 -14.35
C ILE A 276 -7.28 0.12 -13.33
N VAL A 277 -6.13 -0.53 -13.54
CA VAL A 277 -5.50 -1.36 -12.50
C VAL A 277 -4.44 -0.52 -11.83
N ALA A 278 -4.45 -0.43 -10.50
CA ALA A 278 -3.52 0.37 -9.73
C ALA A 278 -2.80 -0.46 -8.67
N ALA A 279 -1.69 0.07 -8.18
CA ALA A 279 -0.98 -0.46 -7.01
C ALA A 279 -0.44 0.69 -6.18
N LYS A 280 -0.50 0.52 -4.86
CA LYS A 280 -0.14 1.54 -3.88
C LYS A 280 1.29 1.39 -3.41
N VAL A 281 2.01 2.51 -3.37
CA VAL A 281 3.36 2.62 -2.79
C VAL A 281 3.29 3.57 -1.60
N SER A 282 3.88 3.16 -0.49
CA SER A 282 3.84 3.90 0.77
C SER A 282 4.82 5.09 0.78
N GLY A 283 4.38 6.24 1.29
CA GLY A 283 5.22 7.42 1.50
C GLY A 283 6.06 7.34 2.78
N ILE A 284 7.23 6.71 2.69
CA ILE A 284 8.19 6.58 3.79
C ILE A 284 9.08 7.82 3.84
N HIS A 285 8.55 8.88 4.42
CA HIS A 285 9.17 10.21 4.33
C HIS A 285 10.23 10.49 5.39
N TRP A 286 10.32 9.72 6.48
CA TRP A 286 11.33 9.91 7.53
C TRP A 286 12.65 9.23 7.18
N TRP A 287 13.76 9.84 7.60
CA TRP A 287 15.13 9.52 7.15
C TRP A 287 15.36 9.63 5.64
N TYR A 288 14.46 10.26 4.89
CA TYR A 288 14.62 10.49 3.46
C TYR A 288 15.81 11.42 3.16
N LEU A 289 16.11 12.37 4.05
CA LEU A 289 17.26 13.26 3.89
C LEU A 289 18.56 12.69 4.48
N ASP A 290 18.49 11.57 5.22
CA ASP A 290 19.66 10.85 5.70
C ASP A 290 20.27 10.05 4.53
N PRO A 291 21.59 10.05 4.32
CA PRO A 291 22.22 9.35 3.18
C PRO A 291 21.88 7.85 3.07
N SER A 292 21.52 7.21 4.19
CA SER A 292 21.15 5.80 4.19
C SER A 292 19.73 5.54 3.69
N HIS A 293 18.82 6.52 3.74
CA HIS A 293 17.39 6.30 3.48
C HIS A 293 16.82 5.14 4.34
N ALA A 294 17.27 5.01 5.60
CA ALA A 294 17.12 3.77 6.38
C ALA A 294 15.69 3.20 6.44
N ALA A 295 14.67 4.04 6.62
CA ALA A 295 13.29 3.58 6.69
C ALA A 295 12.75 3.09 5.33
N GLU A 296 13.16 3.71 4.23
CA GLU A 296 12.87 3.22 2.89
C GLU A 296 13.54 1.86 2.67
N LEU A 297 14.80 1.70 3.07
CA LEU A 297 15.52 0.43 2.96
C LEU A 297 14.82 -0.71 3.72
N THR A 298 14.39 -0.49 4.96
CA THR A 298 13.69 -1.54 5.74
C THR A 298 12.30 -1.85 5.17
N ALA A 299 11.62 -0.85 4.61
CA ALA A 299 10.34 -1.02 3.90
C ALA A 299 10.48 -1.76 2.55
N GLY A 300 11.70 -1.92 2.03
CA GLY A 300 12.01 -2.61 0.78
C GLY A 300 12.31 -1.70 -0.40
N TYR A 301 12.33 -0.38 -0.20
CA TYR A 301 12.65 0.61 -1.22
C TYR A 301 14.14 0.94 -1.16
N LYS A 302 14.93 0.35 -2.08
CA LYS A 302 16.36 0.61 -2.17
C LYS A 302 16.66 2.01 -2.73
N ASN A 303 16.47 3.04 -1.91
CA ASN A 303 16.56 4.44 -2.31
C ASN A 303 17.89 5.13 -1.95
N ASP A 304 18.84 4.42 -1.34
CA ASP A 304 20.20 4.89 -1.05
C ASP A 304 20.96 5.42 -2.29
N GLN A 305 20.52 5.04 -3.49
CA GLN A 305 21.04 5.51 -4.78
C GLN A 305 19.98 6.24 -5.63
N GLY A 306 18.84 6.58 -5.05
CA GLY A 306 17.75 7.30 -5.71
C GLY A 306 16.98 6.50 -6.77
N GLN A 307 17.11 5.16 -6.81
CA GLN A 307 16.58 4.32 -7.90
C GLN A 307 15.27 3.60 -7.57
N ALA A 308 14.85 3.53 -6.30
CA ALA A 308 13.73 2.68 -5.87
C ALA A 308 12.46 2.90 -6.69
N TYR A 309 11.99 4.14 -6.75
CA TYR A 309 10.72 4.47 -7.39
C TYR A 309 10.78 4.40 -8.92
N THR A 310 11.95 4.53 -9.52
CA THR A 310 12.13 4.28 -10.97
C THR A 310 12.00 2.78 -11.27
N GLN A 311 12.57 1.89 -10.44
CA GLN A 311 12.41 0.44 -10.61
C GLN A 311 10.95 0.00 -10.40
N ILE A 312 10.27 0.54 -9.38
CA ILE A 312 8.85 0.29 -9.16
C ILE A 312 8.02 0.78 -10.35
N SER A 313 8.26 2.00 -10.82
CA SER A 313 7.56 2.56 -11.99
C SER A 313 7.79 1.72 -13.25
N LYS A 314 8.99 1.20 -13.46
CA LYS A 314 9.29 0.30 -14.57
C LYS A 314 8.47 -0.99 -14.47
N MET A 315 8.43 -1.63 -13.30
CA MET A 315 7.62 -2.83 -13.08
C MET A 315 6.12 -2.56 -13.26
N PHE A 316 5.62 -1.42 -12.79
CA PHE A 316 4.22 -1.01 -13.01
C PHE A 316 3.94 -0.79 -14.50
N LYS A 317 4.88 -0.17 -15.24
CA LYS A 317 4.77 0.02 -16.68
C LYS A 317 4.68 -1.31 -17.43
N GLU A 318 5.53 -2.28 -17.08
CA GLU A 318 5.55 -3.62 -17.68
C GLU A 318 4.23 -4.37 -17.48
N ASN A 319 3.53 -4.08 -16.38
CA ASN A 319 2.23 -4.68 -16.04
C ASN A 319 1.02 -3.82 -16.41
N ASN A 320 1.20 -2.66 -17.04
CA ASN A 320 0.13 -1.69 -17.34
C ASN A 320 -0.68 -1.28 -16.10
N VAL A 321 0.02 -0.95 -15.02
CA VAL A 321 -0.55 -0.58 -13.72
C VAL A 321 -0.29 0.91 -13.44
N ALA A 322 -1.30 1.59 -12.89
CA ALA A 322 -1.18 2.94 -12.39
C ALA A 322 -0.51 2.97 -11.01
N PHE A 323 0.28 4.01 -10.78
CA PHE A 323 0.98 4.27 -9.53
C PHE A 323 0.07 5.09 -8.62
N ASP A 324 -0.27 4.56 -7.44
CA ASP A 324 -0.92 5.33 -6.37
C ASP A 324 0.06 5.58 -5.21
N PHE A 325 0.06 6.78 -4.67
CA PHE A 325 1.04 7.23 -3.67
C PHE A 325 0.44 8.11 -2.59
N THR A 326 0.98 8.04 -1.37
CA THR A 326 0.52 8.84 -0.22
C THR A 326 1.37 10.09 0.02
N CYS A 327 1.11 10.83 1.11
CA CYS A 327 1.87 12.00 1.57
C CYS A 327 1.75 13.29 0.74
N LEU A 328 0.82 13.36 -0.22
CA LEU A 328 0.65 14.56 -1.06
C LEU A 328 0.23 15.82 -0.28
N GLU A 329 -0.23 15.67 0.96
CA GLU A 329 -0.63 16.78 1.84
C GLU A 329 0.47 17.28 2.77
N MET A 330 1.58 16.54 2.85
CA MET A 330 2.63 16.78 3.83
C MET A 330 3.63 17.83 3.32
N ARG A 331 4.08 18.67 4.25
CA ARG A 331 5.14 19.66 4.01
C ARG A 331 6.34 19.39 4.90
N ASP A 332 7.54 19.65 4.41
CA ASP A 332 8.76 19.43 5.19
C ASP A 332 8.77 20.30 6.46
N SER A 333 8.21 21.51 6.36
CA SER A 333 8.07 22.46 7.47
C SER A 333 7.15 21.97 8.61
N GLU A 334 6.31 20.96 8.35
CA GLU A 334 5.44 20.35 9.36
C GLU A 334 6.11 19.18 10.08
N GLN A 335 7.28 18.74 9.61
CA GLN A 335 7.99 17.59 10.14
C GLN A 335 8.97 17.99 11.25
N PRO A 336 9.17 17.15 12.27
CA PRO A 336 10.18 17.42 13.28
C PRO A 336 11.60 17.35 12.68
N SER A 337 12.46 18.29 13.05
CA SER A 337 13.80 18.42 12.47
C SER A 337 14.75 17.25 12.77
N TYR A 338 14.46 16.44 13.80
CA TYR A 338 15.30 15.31 14.21
C TYR A 338 15.03 14.03 13.41
N CYS A 339 14.00 14.02 12.55
CA CYS A 339 13.58 12.84 11.78
C CYS A 339 14.14 12.83 10.35
N GLU A 340 14.85 13.88 9.93
CA GLU A 340 15.37 14.07 8.56
C GLU A 340 14.32 13.74 7.49
N CYS A 341 13.09 14.22 7.70
CA CYS A 341 11.99 13.97 6.79
C CYS A 341 12.12 14.79 5.49
N GLY A 342 11.68 14.21 4.37
CA GLY A 342 11.54 14.92 3.09
C GLY A 342 10.31 14.48 2.29
N PRO A 343 9.07 14.65 2.81
CA PRO A 343 7.87 14.28 2.08
C PRO A 343 7.71 15.02 0.74
N GLN A 344 8.09 16.30 0.63
CA GLN A 344 7.93 17.04 -0.62
C GLN A 344 8.92 16.57 -1.69
N GLU A 345 10.17 16.28 -1.31
CA GLU A 345 11.16 15.67 -2.20
C GLU A 345 10.75 14.25 -2.60
N LEU A 346 10.24 13.46 -1.66
CA LEU A 346 9.78 12.10 -1.92
C LEU A 346 8.64 12.08 -2.96
N VAL A 347 7.58 12.89 -2.76
CA VAL A 347 6.49 13.03 -3.74
C VAL A 347 7.02 13.49 -5.10
N SER A 348 8.03 14.36 -5.12
CA SER A 348 8.65 14.79 -6.37
C SER A 348 9.38 13.64 -7.07
N GLN A 349 10.11 12.81 -6.32
CA GLN A 349 10.87 11.68 -6.86
C GLN A 349 9.93 10.62 -7.47
N THR A 350 8.82 10.30 -6.80
CA THR A 350 7.84 9.32 -7.30
C THR A 350 7.11 9.84 -8.54
N LEU A 351 6.66 11.11 -8.54
CA LEU A 351 6.02 11.74 -9.69
C LEU A 351 6.94 11.71 -10.92
N LEU A 352 8.20 12.16 -10.78
CA LEU A 352 9.17 12.19 -11.87
C LEU A 352 9.55 10.78 -12.34
N SER A 353 9.67 9.82 -11.42
CA SER A 353 9.92 8.41 -11.77
C SER A 353 8.78 7.84 -12.61
N ALA A 354 7.52 8.02 -12.19
CA ALA A 354 6.36 7.56 -12.93
C ALA A 354 6.23 8.25 -14.30
N GLN A 355 6.45 9.57 -14.36
CA GLN A 355 6.45 10.33 -15.61
C GLN A 355 7.49 9.80 -16.59
N SER A 356 8.72 9.54 -16.11
CA SER A 356 9.81 9.04 -16.95
C SER A 356 9.51 7.69 -17.60
N GLN A 357 8.69 6.85 -16.93
CA GLN A 357 8.26 5.55 -17.42
C GLN A 357 6.90 5.60 -18.17
N GLY A 358 6.25 6.75 -18.21
CA GLY A 358 4.91 6.90 -18.77
C GLY A 358 3.86 6.06 -18.03
N VAL A 359 3.94 6.06 -16.70
CA VAL A 359 2.99 5.43 -15.79
C VAL A 359 1.97 6.48 -15.33
N VAL A 360 0.69 6.10 -15.33
CA VAL A 360 -0.39 6.94 -14.80
C VAL A 360 -0.19 7.08 -13.29
N TYR A 361 -0.31 8.30 -12.77
CA TYR A 361 -0.07 8.59 -11.36
C TYR A 361 -1.34 9.11 -10.69
N SER A 362 -1.67 8.58 -9.53
CA SER A 362 -2.73 9.02 -8.63
C SER A 362 -2.13 9.27 -7.25
N GLY A 363 -2.87 9.95 -6.37
CA GLY A 363 -2.38 10.11 -5.01
C GLY A 363 -3.45 10.20 -3.93
N GLU A 364 -2.98 10.15 -2.70
CA GLU A 364 -3.75 10.15 -1.46
C GLU A 364 -3.07 11.05 -0.43
N ASN A 365 -3.83 11.57 0.53
CA ASN A 365 -3.25 12.10 1.76
C ASN A 365 -2.97 10.96 2.74
N ALA A 366 -1.84 11.02 3.44
CA ALA A 366 -1.46 10.00 4.42
C ALA A 366 -2.22 10.17 5.75
N LEU A 367 -2.43 11.41 6.20
CA LEU A 367 -3.08 11.73 7.47
C LEU A 367 -4.37 12.53 7.26
N PRO A 368 -5.38 12.42 8.15
CA PRO A 368 -6.60 13.21 8.05
C PRO A 368 -6.30 14.70 8.29
N ARG A 369 -6.57 15.54 7.29
CA ARG A 369 -6.28 16.97 7.29
C ARG A 369 -7.44 17.78 6.72
N TYR A 370 -7.95 18.74 7.48
CA TYR A 370 -9.14 19.53 7.12
C TYR A 370 -8.84 21.01 6.89
N ASP A 371 -7.55 21.38 6.90
CA ASP A 371 -7.07 22.75 6.82
C ASP A 371 -6.64 23.16 5.40
N GLN A 372 -6.71 24.46 5.12
CA GLN A 372 -6.38 25.02 3.81
C GLN A 372 -4.93 24.73 3.40
N GLN A 373 -4.00 24.64 4.35
CA GLN A 373 -2.60 24.40 4.02
C GLN A 373 -2.39 23.02 3.39
N ALA A 374 -3.02 21.97 3.94
CA ALA A 374 -2.99 20.63 3.36
C ALA A 374 -3.63 20.60 1.96
N TYR A 375 -4.79 21.23 1.80
CA TYR A 375 -5.46 21.28 0.49
C TYR A 375 -4.59 21.99 -0.57
N SER A 376 -3.99 23.13 -0.23
CA SER A 376 -3.09 23.84 -1.13
C SER A 376 -1.83 23.05 -1.47
N GLU A 377 -1.30 22.26 -0.54
CA GLU A 377 -0.16 21.38 -0.83
C GLU A 377 -0.56 20.27 -1.80
N ILE A 378 -1.71 19.62 -1.59
CA ILE A 378 -2.23 18.61 -2.51
C ILE A 378 -2.43 19.20 -3.92
N GLU A 379 -3.07 20.37 -4.02
CA GLU A 379 -3.28 21.07 -5.30
C GLU A 379 -1.94 21.38 -6.00
N TYR A 380 -0.95 21.84 -5.24
CA TYR A 380 0.38 22.13 -5.74
C TYR A 380 1.06 20.86 -6.28
N GLN A 381 1.18 19.81 -5.46
CA GLN A 381 1.84 18.56 -5.86
C GLN A 381 1.13 17.88 -7.03
N SER A 382 -0.21 17.97 -7.08
CA SER A 382 -1.05 17.39 -8.15
C SER A 382 -0.85 18.01 -9.53
N SER A 383 -0.23 19.19 -9.60
CA SER A 383 -0.05 19.96 -10.84
C SER A 383 1.40 20.38 -11.13
N ARG A 384 2.32 20.14 -10.17
CA ARG A 384 3.68 20.70 -10.16
C ARG A 384 4.52 20.33 -11.38
N TYR A 385 4.49 19.07 -11.80
CA TYR A 385 5.29 18.55 -12.92
C TYR A 385 4.44 18.13 -14.12
N TYR A 386 3.30 17.54 -13.82
CA TYR A 386 2.22 17.18 -14.72
C TYR A 386 0.96 17.01 -13.89
N LEU A 387 -0.20 16.99 -14.55
CA LEU A 387 -1.45 16.76 -13.86
C LEU A 387 -1.58 15.26 -13.52
N ILE A 388 -1.73 14.96 -12.22
CA ILE A 388 -2.05 13.59 -11.78
C ILE A 388 -3.43 13.18 -12.29
N SER A 389 -3.65 11.87 -12.44
CA SER A 389 -4.90 11.33 -12.98
C SER A 389 -6.07 11.45 -12.01
N SER A 390 -5.82 11.33 -10.70
CA SER A 390 -6.86 11.42 -9.68
C SER A 390 -6.28 11.57 -8.27
N PHE A 391 -7.10 12.02 -7.33
CA PHE A 391 -6.76 12.10 -5.91
C PHE A 391 -7.85 11.45 -5.05
N SER A 392 -7.45 10.58 -4.12
CA SER A 392 -8.33 9.87 -3.19
C SER A 392 -8.15 10.42 -1.77
N TYR A 393 -9.11 11.23 -1.32
CA TYR A 393 -9.05 11.85 0.03
C TYR A 393 -9.39 10.86 1.16
N LEU A 394 -8.52 10.79 2.17
CA LEU A 394 -8.63 10.01 3.40
C LEU A 394 -9.15 10.91 4.54
N ARG A 395 -10.33 10.69 5.11
CA ARG A 395 -11.39 9.72 4.77
C ARG A 395 -12.75 10.37 5.05
N LEU A 396 -13.83 9.82 4.50
CA LEU A 396 -15.19 10.16 4.91
C LEU A 396 -15.35 9.93 6.40
N SER A 397 -15.76 10.97 7.11
CA SER A 397 -16.00 10.97 8.55
C SER A 397 -17.03 12.05 8.90
N ASP A 398 -17.62 11.96 10.09
CA ASP A 398 -18.49 13.01 10.60
C ASP A 398 -17.74 14.35 10.73
N THR A 399 -16.43 14.31 11.00
CA THR A 399 -15.56 15.49 11.04
C THR A 399 -15.47 16.18 9.68
N LEU A 400 -15.33 15.43 8.59
CA LEU A 400 -15.33 15.99 7.23
C LEU A 400 -16.66 16.69 6.91
N LEU A 401 -17.78 16.11 7.37
CA LEU A 401 -19.13 16.57 7.07
C LEU A 401 -19.64 17.70 7.99
N THR A 402 -18.80 18.20 8.90
CA THR A 402 -19.16 19.37 9.73
C THR A 402 -19.40 20.61 8.87
N SER A 403 -20.21 21.54 9.38
CA SER A 403 -20.50 22.82 8.70
C SER A 403 -19.26 23.71 8.51
N GLN A 404 -18.17 23.44 9.22
CA GLN A 404 -16.89 24.11 9.07
C GLN A 404 -16.04 23.47 7.96
N ASN A 405 -15.94 22.13 7.93
CA ASN A 405 -14.99 21.44 7.06
C ASN A 405 -15.55 21.16 5.66
N LEU A 406 -16.86 20.83 5.56
CA LEU A 406 -17.47 20.46 4.28
C LEU A 406 -17.38 21.58 3.22
N PRO A 407 -17.61 22.87 3.55
CA PRO A 407 -17.45 23.93 2.56
C PRO A 407 -15.99 24.12 2.10
N LEU A 408 -15.00 23.92 2.98
CA LEU A 408 -13.59 23.99 2.61
C LEU A 408 -13.21 22.82 1.70
N PHE A 409 -13.68 21.62 2.03
CA PHE A 409 -13.49 20.44 1.18
C PHE A 409 -14.15 20.61 -0.19
N ALA A 410 -15.35 21.21 -0.27
CA ALA A 410 -16.01 21.52 -1.54
C ALA A 410 -15.18 22.49 -2.40
N GLN A 411 -14.57 23.51 -1.78
CA GLN A 411 -13.68 24.43 -2.48
C GLN A 411 -12.43 23.72 -3.00
N PHE A 412 -11.82 22.87 -2.18
CA PHE A 412 -10.70 22.02 -2.58
C PHE A 412 -11.05 21.13 -3.78
N VAL A 413 -12.20 20.44 -3.77
CA VAL A 413 -12.63 19.60 -4.90
C VAL A 413 -12.85 20.45 -6.16
N GLN A 414 -13.42 21.66 -6.02
CA GLN A 414 -13.57 22.58 -7.14
C GLN A 414 -12.21 23.01 -7.71
N SER A 415 -11.23 23.34 -6.85
CA SER A 415 -9.86 23.65 -7.28
C SER A 415 -9.24 22.48 -8.04
N MET A 416 -9.30 21.27 -7.48
CA MET A 416 -8.78 20.04 -8.09
C MET A 416 -9.35 19.80 -9.49
N ASN A 417 -10.67 19.99 -9.67
CA ASN A 417 -11.34 19.85 -10.97
C ASN A 417 -10.94 20.91 -12.01
N SER A 418 -10.28 21.98 -11.58
CA SER A 418 -9.85 23.10 -12.43
C SER A 418 -8.33 23.20 -12.62
N LEU A 419 -7.56 22.28 -12.02
CA LEU A 419 -6.12 22.29 -12.11
C LEU A 419 -5.66 22.16 -13.56
N ALA A 420 -4.66 22.97 -13.91
CA ALA A 420 -3.89 22.85 -15.13
C ALA A 420 -2.44 22.53 -14.74
N PRO A 421 -1.68 21.82 -15.59
CA PRO A 421 -0.24 21.69 -15.40
C PRO A 421 0.41 23.07 -15.26
N GLN A 422 1.32 23.22 -14.29
CA GLN A 422 2.03 24.47 -14.02
C GLN A 422 3.02 24.86 -15.13
#